data_AF-A0A0H3I944-F1
#
_entry.id   AF-A0A0H3I944-F1
#
_cell.length_a   1.000
_cell.length_b   1.000
_cell.length_c   1.000
_cell.angle_alpha   90.00
_cell.angle_beta   90.00
_cell.angle_gamma   90.00
#
_symmetry.space_group_name_H-M   'P 1'
#
loop_
_entity.id
_entity.type
_entity.pdbx_description
1 polymer ?
#
loop_
_entity_poly.entity_id
_entity_poly.type
_entity_poly.pdbx_seq_one_letter_code
_entity_poly.pdbx_strand_id
1 'polypeptide(L)' 'MYIVNKATKTERYYTVGYAPHNGKSNPPSAINLKGRWLEESGFILVTVTVERGRIIIETQINL' A
#
# COMPACT_ATOMS: atom_id res chain seq x y z
N MET A 1 0.96 -30.30 -20.94
CA MET A 1 0.42 -29.54 -19.80
C MET A 1 1.58 -28.78 -19.17
N TYR A 2 1.59 -27.46 -19.25
CA TYR A 2 2.56 -26.63 -18.52
C TYR A 2 1.91 -26.23 -17.19
N ILE A 3 2.56 -26.60 -16.09
CA ILE A 3 2.16 -26.18 -14.75
C ILE A 3 2.61 -24.74 -14.58
N VAL A 4 1.66 -23.80 -14.51
CA VAL A 4 1.93 -22.44 -14.04
C VAL A 4 2.23 -22.54 -12.55
N ASN A 5 3.51 -22.38 -12.19
CA ASN A 5 3.91 -22.17 -10.81
C ASN A 5 3.41 -20.78 -10.39
N LYS A 6 2.23 -20.73 -9.79
CA LYS A 6 1.71 -19.51 -9.17
C LYS A 6 2.54 -19.27 -7.91
N ALA A 7 3.51 -18.36 -8.00
CA ALA A 7 4.33 -17.97 -6.85
C ALA A 7 3.39 -17.60 -5.69
N THR A 8 3.62 -18.20 -4.52
CA THR A 8 2.87 -17.96 -3.31
C THR A 8 3.01 -16.48 -2.95
N LYS A 9 1.93 -15.71 -3.06
CA LYS A 9 1.92 -14.28 -2.72
C LYS A 9 2.21 -14.14 -1.23
N THR A 10 3.42 -13.74 -0.87
CA THR A 10 3.81 -13.50 0.52
C THR A 10 3.13 -12.23 1.03
N GLU A 11 2.02 -12.39 1.75
CA GLU A 11 1.40 -11.29 2.47
C GLU A 11 2.23 -10.93 3.70
N ARG A 12 2.47 -9.63 3.91
CA ARG A 12 3.16 -9.11 5.10
C ARG A 12 2.22 -8.18 5.84
N TYR A 13 2.00 -8.47 7.12
CA TYR A 13 1.15 -7.69 8.00
C TYR A 13 2.03 -6.78 8.85
N TYR A 14 1.82 -5.47 8.74
CA TYR A 14 2.51 -4.47 9.55
C TYR A 14 1.48 -3.72 10.40
N THR A 15 1.70 -3.67 11.72
CA THR A 15 0.92 -2.78 12.59
C THR A 15 1.56 -1.40 12.54
N VAL A 16 0.83 -0.41 12.03
CA VAL A 16 1.30 0.98 11.95
C VAL A 16 0.46 1.82 12.90
N GLY A 17 1.11 2.47 13.87
CA GLY A 17 0.47 3.36 14.83
C GLY A 17 0.82 4.81 14.56
N TYR A 18 -0.11 5.73 14.84
CA TYR A 18 0.15 7.17 14.81
C TYR A 18 0.43 7.67 16.22
N ALA A 19 1.61 8.27 16.43
CA ALA A 19 1.94 8.99 17.64
C ALA A 19 1.86 10.51 17.35
N PRO A 20 0.85 11.24 17.85
CA PRO A 20 0.79 12.68 17.67
C PRO A 20 2.01 13.34 18.32
N HIS A 21 2.65 14.27 17.61
CA HIS A 21 3.84 14.97 18.07
C HIS A 21 3.51 16.08 19.10
N ASN A 22 2.87 15.69 20.21
CA ASN A 22 2.64 16.49 21.42
C ASN A 22 2.24 17.97 21.16
N GLY A 23 1.39 18.23 20.16
CA GLY A 23 0.87 19.57 19.85
C GLY A 23 1.76 20.49 19.01
N LYS A 24 2.95 20.06 18.53
CA LYS A 24 3.67 20.83 17.49
C LYS A 24 2.99 20.66 16.14
N SER A 25 3.14 21.64 15.24
CA SER A 25 2.72 21.53 13.84
C SER A 25 3.41 20.31 13.22
N ASN A 26 2.70 19.20 13.18
CA ASN A 26 3.21 17.97 12.59
C ASN A 26 3.27 18.24 11.08
N PRO A 27 4.33 17.82 10.37
CA PRO A 27 4.17 17.66 8.92
C PRO A 27 2.91 16.80 8.68
N PRO A 28 2.13 17.05 7.62
CA PRO A 28 0.93 16.28 7.33
C PRO A 28 1.23 14.79 7.48
N SER A 29 0.38 14.07 8.22
CA SER A 29 0.55 12.64 8.44
C SER A 29 0.67 11.94 7.09
N ALA A 30 1.84 11.34 6.81
CA ALA A 30 2.15 10.74 5.52
C ALA A 30 2.63 9.30 5.70
N ILE A 31 2.11 8.40 4.85
CA ILE A 31 2.62 7.04 4.69
C ILE A 31 3.46 7.04 3.41
N ASN A 32 4.75 6.74 3.53
CA ASN A 32 5.67 6.69 2.40
C ASN A 32 5.91 5.24 1.97
N LEU A 33 5.34 4.83 0.85
CA LEU A 33 5.64 3.54 0.20
C LEU A 33 6.86 3.71 -0.72
N LYS A 34 7.84 2.80 -0.64
CA LYS A 34 9.05 2.83 -1.47
C LYS A 34 9.41 1.43 -1.95
N GLY A 35 10.01 1.35 -3.14
CA GLY A 35 10.58 0.11 -3.70
C GLY A 35 10.33 -0.02 -5.21
N ARG A 36 11.23 -0.73 -5.92
CA ARG A 36 11.11 -0.97 -7.37
C ARG A 36 9.83 -1.74 -7.75
N TRP A 37 9.34 -2.58 -6.85
CA TRP A 37 8.12 -3.37 -7.02
C TRP A 37 6.84 -2.54 -7.20
N LEU A 38 6.83 -1.26 -6.81
CA LEU A 38 5.65 -0.39 -6.94
C LEU A 38 5.33 -0.11 -8.42
N GLU A 39 6.35 0.20 -9.22
CA GLU A 39 6.19 0.43 -10.66
C GLU A 39 5.73 -0.84 -11.37
N GLU A 40 6.37 -1.99 -11.07
CA GLU A 40 5.98 -3.31 -11.57
C GLU A 40 4.55 -3.70 -11.17
N SER A 41 4.07 -3.21 -10.02
CA SER A 41 2.71 -3.44 -9.52
C SER A 41 1.70 -2.39 -9.98
N GLY A 42 2.08 -1.49 -10.91
CA GLY A 42 1.18 -0.50 -11.51
C GLY A 42 0.81 0.68 -10.60
N PHE A 43 1.60 0.99 -9.56
CA PHE A 43 1.42 2.16 -8.69
C PHE A 43 1.80 3.48 -9.39
N ILE A 44 1.25 3.72 -10.58
CA ILE A 44 1.40 4.97 -11.34
C ILE A 44 0.16 5.84 -11.11
N LEU A 45 -1.02 5.26 -11.25
CA LEU A 45 -2.31 5.86 -10.93
C LEU A 45 -2.99 4.96 -9.91
N VAL A 46 -3.21 5.49 -8.71
CA VAL A 46 -3.80 4.74 -7.59
C VAL A 46 -5.06 5.42 -7.08
N THR A 47 -6.03 4.62 -6.70
CA THR A 47 -7.20 5.06 -5.95
C THR A 47 -6.98 4.72 -4.49
N VAL A 48 -7.24 5.69 -3.61
CA VAL A 48 -7.16 5.51 -2.17
C VAL A 48 -8.57 5.65 -1.59
N THR A 49 -9.02 4.61 -0.90
CA THR A 49 -10.33 4.58 -0.24
C THR A 49 -10.20 4.18 1.23
N VAL A 50 -11.23 4.52 2.02
CA VAL A 50 -11.33 4.10 3.42
C VAL A 50 -12.57 3.22 3.57
N GLU A 51 -12.36 1.96 3.92
CA GLU A 51 -13.45 1.02 4.16
C GLU A 51 -13.24 0.27 5.46
N ARG A 52 -14.27 0.24 6.31
CA ARG A 52 -14.26 -0.50 7.60
C ARG A 52 -13.02 -0.21 8.46
N GLY A 53 -12.58 1.05 8.47
CA GLY A 53 -11.40 1.49 9.24
C GLY A 53 -10.06 1.10 8.61
N ARG A 54 -10.03 0.67 7.34
CA ARG A 54 -8.81 0.34 6.59
C ARG A 54 -8.61 1.32 5.46
N ILE A 55 -7.36 1.74 5.25
CA ILE A 55 -6.95 2.42 4.02
C ILE A 55 -6.68 1.33 2.98
N ILE A 56 -7.38 1.39 1.86
CA ILE A 56 -7.19 0.51 0.72
C ILE A 56 -6.55 1.35 -0.39
N ILE A 57 -5.43 0.85 -0.94
CA ILE A 57 -4.73 1.48 -2.07
C ILE A 57 -4.78 0.50 -3.22
N GLU A 58 -5.51 0.86 -4.26
CA GLU A 58 -5.68 0.02 -5.47
C GLU A 58 -5.06 0.73 -6.66
N THR A 59 -4.35 -0.03 -7.49
CA THR A 59 -3.81 0.47 -8.74
C THR A 59 -4.88 0.40 -9.83
N GLN A 60 -4.89 1.38 -10.72
CA GLN A 60 -5.71 1.31 -11.93
C GLN A 60 -5.03 0.41 -12.97
N ILE A 61 -4.78 -0.84 -12.63
CA ILE A 61 -4.40 -1.84 -13.64
C ILE A 61 -5.69 -2.30 -14.32
N ASN A 62 -5.92 -1.81 -15.54
CA ASN A 62 -6.83 -2.49 -16.46
C ASN A 62 -6.14 -3.77 -16.89
N LEU A 63 -6.60 -4.90 -16.35
CA LEU A 63 -6.10 -6.24 -16.70
C LEU A 63 -6.80 -6.77 -17.96
#